data_AF-A0AAD0EWX4-F1
#
_entry.id   AF-A0AAD0EWX4-F1
#
_cell.length_a   1.000
_cell.length_b   1.000
_cell.length_c   1.000
_cell.angle_alpha   90.00
_cell.angle_beta   90.00
_cell.angle_gamma   90.00
#
_symmetry.space_group_name_H-M   'P 1'
#
loop_
_entity.id
_entity.type
_entity.pdbx_description
1 polymer ?
#
loop_
_entity_poly.entity_id
_entity_poly.type
_entity_poly.pdbx_seq_one_letter_code
_entity_poly.pdbx_strand_id
1 'polypeptide(L)'
;MFLGSGVRSGQEVLKAIALGAKAAMIGRSFLYGLGAYGEDGVRRALEIIYNEMDISMAFGGYTNIQQVSKDILIKGTYEDLLTRPFIVRERT
;
A
#
# COMPACT_ATOMS: atom_id res chain seq x y z
N MET A 1 -7.22 -10.72 2.03
CA MET A 1 -6.40 -10.18 3.14
C MET A 1 -6.27 -8.67 2.96
N PHE A 2 -6.55 -7.89 4.00
CA PHE A 2 -6.39 -6.42 4.00
C PHE A 2 -5.15 -6.08 4.83
N LEU A 3 -4.29 -5.17 4.36
CA LEU A 3 -3.11 -4.73 5.12
C LEU A 3 -3.44 -3.41 5.87
N GLY A 4 -3.07 -3.35 7.15
CA GLY A 4 -3.59 -2.40 8.14
C GLY A 4 -3.35 -0.90 7.87
N SER A 5 -3.97 -0.08 8.73
CA SER A 5 -4.24 1.37 8.66
C SER A 5 -3.03 2.33 8.72
N GLY A 6 -1.83 1.81 8.48
CA GLY A 6 -0.57 2.53 8.62
C GLY A 6 -0.04 3.18 7.35
N VAL A 7 -0.68 2.96 6.21
CA VAL A 7 -0.12 3.34 4.91
C VAL A 7 -0.13 4.85 4.71
N ARG A 8 1.04 5.39 4.41
CA ARG A 8 1.29 6.83 4.27
C ARG A 8 1.89 7.23 2.92
N SER A 9 2.34 6.26 2.13
CA SER A 9 2.92 6.48 0.80
C SER A 9 2.41 5.45 -0.21
N GLY A 10 2.39 5.82 -1.48
CA GLY A 10 2.02 4.93 -2.58
C GLY A 10 2.90 3.67 -2.67
N GLN A 11 4.16 3.74 -2.23
CA GLN A 11 5.07 2.59 -2.24
C GLN A 11 4.67 1.51 -1.23
N GLU A 12 4.13 1.90 -0.07
CA GLU A 12 3.64 0.95 0.92
C GLU A 12 2.37 0.25 0.43
N VAL A 13 1.52 0.94 -0.35
CA VAL A 13 0.38 0.34 -1.04
C VAL A 13 0.88 -0.74 -2.02
N LEU A 14 1.89 -0.44 -2.83
CA LEU A 14 2.45 -1.41 -3.78
C LEU A 14 3.07 -2.63 -3.11
N LYS A 15 3.82 -2.44 -2.01
CA LYS A 15 4.35 -3.55 -1.23
C LYS A 15 3.23 -4.42 -0.65
N ALA A 16 2.16 -3.80 -0.15
CA ALA A 16 1.01 -4.54 0.36
C ALA A 16 0.35 -5.39 -0.73
N ILE A 17 0.13 -4.82 -1.92
CA ILE A 17 -0.47 -5.52 -3.06
C ILE A 17 0.44 -6.65 -3.56
N ALA A 18 1.76 -6.40 -3.67
CA ALA A 18 2.75 -7.42 -4.04
C ALA A 18 2.76 -8.61 -3.06
N LEU A 19 2.51 -8.36 -1.77
CA LEU A 19 2.38 -9.41 -0.76
C LEU A 19 1.04 -10.15 -0.82
N GLY A 20 0.10 -9.73 -1.67
CA GLY A 20 -1.22 -10.34 -1.86
C GLY A 20 -2.35 -9.66 -1.09
N ALA A 21 -2.17 -8.43 -0.61
CA ALA A 21 -3.26 -7.67 -0.01
C ALA A 21 -4.25 -7.19 -1.09
N LYS A 22 -5.55 -7.32 -0.82
CA LYS A 22 -6.63 -6.84 -1.71
C LYS A 22 -6.79 -5.33 -1.64
N ALA A 23 -6.52 -4.74 -0.48
CA ALA A 23 -6.47 -3.30 -0.29
C ALA A 23 -5.60 -2.94 0.93
N ALA A 24 -5.07 -1.71 0.91
CA ALA A 24 -4.31 -1.10 1.99
C ALA A 24 -5.16 0.02 2.63
N MET A 25 -5.19 0.08 3.95
CA MET A 25 -5.98 1.09 4.66
C MET A 25 -5.14 2.33 4.95
N ILE A 26 -5.69 3.50 4.62
CA ILE A 26 -5.09 4.83 4.86
C ILE A 26 -5.78 5.45 6.08
N GLY A 27 -5.04 5.67 7.17
CA GLY A 27 -5.59 6.21 8.42
C GLY A 27 -5.22 7.67 8.65
N ARG A 28 -4.03 7.91 9.20
CA ARG A 28 -3.62 9.22 9.73
C ARG A 28 -3.45 10.31 8.67
N SER A 29 -2.99 9.95 7.48
CA SER A 29 -2.81 10.89 6.36
C SER A 29 -4.13 11.50 5.89
N PHE A 30 -5.20 10.70 5.83
CA PHE A 30 -6.57 11.19 5.58
C PHE A 30 -7.02 12.17 6.67
N LEU A 31 -6.79 11.81 7.95
CA LEU A 31 -7.20 12.64 9.08
C LEU A 31 -6.47 13.99 9.12
N TYR A 32 -5.18 14.03 8.75
CA TYR A 32 -4.42 15.28 8.66
C TYR A 32 -4.87 16.16 7.49
N GLY A 33 -5.21 15.55 6.34
CA GLY A 33 -5.82 16.27 5.22
C GLY A 33 -7.15 16.93 5.63
N LEU A 34 -8.00 16.16 6.33
CA LEU A 34 -9.27 16.64 6.85
C LEU A 34 -9.09 17.79 7.86
N GLY A 35 -8.12 17.68 8.77
CA GLY A 35 -7.86 18.71 9.76
C GLY A 35 -7.22 19.99 9.21
N ALA A 36 -6.46 19.90 8.11
CA ALA A 36 -5.75 21.05 7.54
C ALA A 36 -6.61 21.86 6.56
N TYR A 37 -7.32 21.19 5.65
CA TYR A 37 -8.05 21.82 4.54
C TYR A 37 -9.43 21.18 4.29
N GLY A 38 -9.97 20.44 5.27
CA GLY A 38 -11.26 19.78 5.13
C GLY A 38 -11.27 18.74 4.01
N GLU A 39 -12.34 18.72 3.22
CA GLU A 39 -12.49 17.80 2.10
C GLU A 39 -11.39 17.95 1.04
N ASP A 40 -10.96 19.19 0.77
CA ASP A 40 -9.93 19.46 -0.24
C ASP A 40 -8.56 18.91 0.18
N GLY A 41 -8.27 18.98 1.49
CA GLY A 41 -7.05 18.39 2.05
C GLY A 41 -7.06 16.87 1.98
N VAL A 42 -8.22 16.24 2.21
CA VAL A 42 -8.40 14.80 2.00
C VAL A 42 -8.16 14.40 0.55
N ARG A 43 -8.79 15.10 -0.40
CA ARG A 43 -8.65 14.82 -1.83
C ARG A 43 -7.19 14.91 -2.26
N ARG A 44 -6.50 15.96 -1.83
CA ARG A 44 -5.09 16.15 -2.13
C ARG A 44 -4.20 15.06 -1.52
N ALA A 45 -4.48 14.61 -0.30
CA ALA A 45 -3.74 13.51 0.32
C ALA A 45 -3.90 12.21 -0.48
N LEU A 46 -5.11 11.91 -0.97
CA LEU A 46 -5.35 10.74 -1.82
C LEU A 46 -4.69 10.87 -3.19
N GLU A 47 -4.74 12.04 -3.83
CA GLU A 47 -4.05 12.31 -5.10
C GLU A 47 -2.54 12.13 -4.99
N ILE A 48 -1.92 12.59 -3.90
CA ILE A 48 -0.48 12.41 -3.67
C ILE A 48 -0.13 10.93 -3.61
N ILE A 49 -0.87 10.15 -2.81
CA ILE A 49 -0.63 8.70 -2.66
C ILE A 49 -0.85 7.98 -4.01
N TYR A 50 -1.87 8.38 -4.76
CA TYR A 50 -2.14 7.84 -6.10
C TYR A 50 -1.00 8.13 -7.08
N ASN A 51 -0.53 9.38 -7.16
CA ASN A 51 0.55 9.78 -8.05
C ASN A 51 1.87 9.09 -7.67
N GLU A 52 2.19 8.98 -6.39
CA GLU A 52 3.37 8.24 -5.93
C GLU A 52 3.31 6.76 -6.35
N MET A 53 2.13 6.15 -6.24
CA MET A 53 1.88 4.78 -6.67
C MET A 53 2.06 4.64 -8.18
N ASP A 54 1.47 5.54 -8.98
CA ASP A 54 1.56 5.52 -10.44
C ASP A 54 3.00 5.67 -10.93
N ILE A 55 3.74 6.64 -10.38
CA ILE A 55 5.17 6.83 -10.68
C ILE A 55 5.98 5.57 -10.31
N SER A 56 5.71 4.97 -9.16
CA SER A 56 6.42 3.76 -8.72
C SER A 56 6.09 2.55 -9.61
N MET A 57 4.84 2.42 -10.07
CA MET A 57 4.45 1.38 -11.04
C MET A 57 5.14 1.59 -12.39
N ALA A 58 5.22 2.84 -12.87
CA ALA A 58 5.93 3.19 -14.09
C ALA A 58 7.42 2.82 -14.01
N PHE A 59 8.08 3.08 -12.88
CA PHE A 59 9.46 2.66 -12.65
C PHE A 59 9.63 1.13 -12.57
N GLY A 60 8.64 0.43 -12.03
CA GLY A 60 8.61 -1.04 -12.00
C GLY A 60 8.22 -1.70 -13.33
N GLY A 61 7.83 -0.92 -14.34
CA GLY A 61 7.36 -1.45 -15.63
C GLY A 61 5.96 -2.09 -15.58
N TYR A 62 5.16 -1.77 -14.56
CA TYR A 62 3.80 -2.29 -14.42
C TYR A 62 2.78 -1.26 -14.91
N THR A 63 1.90 -1.66 -15.84
CA THR A 63 0.78 -0.84 -16.30
C THR A 63 -0.54 -1.23 -15.66
N ASN A 64 -0.58 -2.37 -14.96
CA ASN A 64 -1.73 -2.84 -14.22
C ASN A 64 -1.32 -3.24 -12.80
N ILE A 65 -2.00 -2.68 -11.81
CA ILE A 65 -1.78 -2.96 -10.39
C ILE A 65 -1.98 -4.44 -10.03
N GLN A 66 -2.79 -5.18 -10.78
CA GLN A 66 -2.99 -6.63 -10.58
C GLN A 66 -1.80 -7.47 -11.07
N GLN A 67 -0.91 -6.91 -11.90
CA GLN A 67 0.31 -7.57 -12.35
C GLN A 67 1.48 -7.37 -11.38
N VAL A 68 1.29 -6.53 -10.36
CA VAL A 68 2.32 -6.27 -9.34
C VAL A 68 2.56 -7.56 -8.54
N SER A 69 3.79 -8.04 -8.62
CA SER A 69 4.25 -9.31 -8.08
C SER A 69 5.28 -9.08 -6.97
N LYS A 70 5.61 -10.12 -6.21
CA LYS A 70 6.70 -10.11 -5.21
C LYS A 70 8.08 -9.80 -5.82
N ASP A 71 8.20 -9.78 -7.14
CA ASP A 71 9.43 -9.41 -7.86
C ASP A 71 9.89 -7.98 -7.55
N ILE A 72 8.98 -7.09 -7.13
CA ILE A 72 9.35 -5.73 -6.68
C ILE A 72 10.01 -5.70 -5.31
N LEU A 73 9.95 -6.80 -4.56
CA LEU A 73 10.45 -6.89 -3.19
C LEU A 73 11.83 -7.54 -3.19
N ILE A 74 12.72 -7.00 -2.35
CA ILE A 74 14.03 -7.60 -2.12
C ILE A 74 13.82 -8.91 -1.34
N LYS A 75 14.34 -10.02 -1.88
CA LYS A 75 14.31 -11.34 -1.23
C LYS A 75 15.05 -11.28 0.11
N GLY A 76 14.54 -11.99 1.12
CA GLY A 76 15.05 -11.93 2.50
C GLY A 76 14.47 -10.80 3.36
N THR A 77 13.83 -9.78 2.80
CA THR A 77 13.29 -8.65 3.61
C THR A 77 11.87 -8.88 4.12
N TYR A 78 11.09 -9.73 3.44
CA TYR A 78 9.67 -9.97 3.76
C TYR A 78 9.37 -11.41 4.21
N GLU A 79 10.37 -12.30 4.19
CA GLU A 79 10.22 -13.72 4.51
C GLU A 79 9.83 -13.91 5.98
N ASP A 80 10.42 -13.11 6.88
CA ASP A 80 10.06 -13.08 8.30
C ASP A 80 8.62 -12.60 8.57
N LEU A 81 8.04 -11.80 7.66
CA LEU A 81 6.66 -11.35 7.79
C LEU A 81 5.68 -12.46 7.42
N LEU A 82 6.07 -13.35 6.50
CA LEU A 82 5.26 -14.49 6.09
C LEU A 82 5.33 -15.65 7.08
N THR A 83 6.42 -15.79 7.84
CA THR A 83 6.58 -16.82 8.86
C THR A 83 5.95 -16.44 10.21
N ARG A 84 5.57 -15.18 10.42
CA ARG A 84 4.91 -14.74 11.65
C ARG A 84 3.50 -15.34 11.78
N PRO A 85 3.17 -15.94 12.93
CA PRO A 85 1.92 -16.70 13.13
C PRO A 85 0.64 -15.86 13.01
N PHE A 86 0.75 -14.53 12.99
CA PHE A 86 -0.38 -13.61 12.91
C PHE A 86 -0.95 -13.44 11.48
N ILE A 87 -0.15 -13.63 10.42
CA ILE A 87 -0.59 -13.34 9.04
C ILE A 87 -1.16 -14.58 8.32
N VAL A 88 -0.84 -15.80 8.78
CA VAL A 88 -1.17 -17.06 8.06
C VAL A 88 -2.51 -17.68 8.50
N ARG A 89 -3.15 -17.23 9.59
CA ARG A 89 -4.27 -17.96 10.23
C ARG A 89 -5.70 -17.67 9.75
N GLU A 90 -5.93 -16.87 8.70
CA GLU A 90 -7.28 -16.69 8.11
C GLU A 90 -7.41 -17.34 6.73
N ARG A 91 -7.08 -18.63 6.64
CA ARG A 91 -7.44 -19.49 5.50
C ARG A 91 -8.27 -20.68 5.99
N THR A 92 -9.55 -20.43 6.28
CA THR A 92 -10.66 -21.40 6.17
C THR A 92 -11.90 -20.64 5.73
#